data_AF-A0A424W5H6-F1
#
_entry.id   AF-A0A424W5H6-F1
#
_cell.length_a   1.000
_cell.length_b   1.000
_cell.length_c   1.000
_cell.angle_alpha   90.00
_cell.angle_beta   90.00
_cell.angle_gamma   90.00
#
_symmetry.space_group_name_H-M   'P 1'
#
loop_
_entity.id
_entity.type
_entity.pdbx_description
1 polymer ?
#
loop_
_entity_poly.entity_id
_entity_poly.type
_entity_poly.pdbx_seq_one_letter_code
_entity_poly.pdbx_strand_id
1 'polypeptide(L)'
;MDKRRIRVTPATRQMLVQAILTAPDGHYVAIQEPNRSLNQNAKLHALCGDIAAQMKWMGRQLGVEDWKRLLVDSWMRETNRMQLVPSLDGKGVVALGQQTRALGVKDMADLIESIQAFGAMNSVQWSDEPHIPGWVQQ
;
A
#
# COMPACT_ATOMS: atom_id res chain seq x y z
N MET A 1 5.91 -13.24 -8.40
CA MET A 1 4.63 -13.50 -9.09
C MET A 1 3.73 -12.29 -8.89
N ASP A 2 3.43 -11.58 -9.97
CA ASP A 2 2.63 -10.36 -9.92
C ASP A 2 1.14 -10.71 -9.72
N LYS A 3 0.61 -10.42 -8.54
CA LYS A 3 -0.80 -10.70 -8.21
C LYS A 3 -1.67 -9.61 -8.87
N ARG A 4 -2.11 -9.84 -10.10
CA ARG A 4 -3.11 -8.97 -10.74
C ARG A 4 -4.48 -9.16 -10.10
N ARG A 5 -4.94 -8.13 -9.39
CA ARG A 5 -6.30 -8.05 -8.86
C ARG A 5 -7.17 -7.32 -9.88
N ILE A 6 -8.15 -8.04 -10.43
CA ILE A 6 -9.11 -7.48 -11.38
C ILE A 6 -10.46 -7.41 -10.67
N ARG A 7 -11.07 -6.23 -10.65
CA ARG A 7 -12.39 -6.04 -10.05
C ARG A 7 -13.46 -6.69 -10.92
N VAL A 8 -14.39 -7.41 -10.28
CA VAL A 8 -15.56 -7.99 -10.96
C VAL A 8 -16.56 -6.87 -11.27
N THR A 9 -16.77 -6.60 -12.55
CA THR A 9 -17.78 -5.68 -13.09
C THR A 9 -18.49 -6.35 -14.27
N PRO A 10 -19.65 -5.85 -14.73
CA PRO A 10 -20.29 -6.38 -15.94
C PRO A 10 -19.34 -6.45 -17.14
N ALA A 11 -18.46 -5.45 -17.30
CA ALA A 11 -17.49 -5.38 -18.38
C ALA A 11 -16.31 -6.37 -18.24
N THR A 12 -15.90 -6.71 -17.01
CA THR A 12 -14.74 -7.62 -16.79
C THR A 12 -15.13 -9.09 -16.62
N ARG A 13 -16.43 -9.40 -16.43
CA ARG A 13 -16.91 -10.78 -16.19
C ARG A 13 -16.47 -11.76 -17.27
N GLN A 14 -16.67 -11.44 -18.54
CA GLN A 14 -16.32 -12.35 -19.64
C GLN A 14 -14.81 -12.62 -19.69
N MET A 15 -14.00 -11.57 -19.53
CA MET A 15 -12.54 -11.69 -19.46
C MET A 15 -12.10 -12.56 -18.28
N LEU A 16 -12.72 -12.40 -17.11
CA LEU A 16 -12.40 -13.19 -15.92
C LEU A 16 -12.74 -14.66 -16.10
N VAL A 17 -13.90 -14.99 -16.68
CA VAL A 17 -14.28 -16.38 -17.00
C VAL A 17 -13.25 -17.00 -17.93
N GLN A 18 -12.86 -16.28 -18.99
CA GLN A 18 -11.85 -16.77 -19.92
C GLN A 18 -10.50 -17.02 -19.23
N ALA A 19 -10.08 -16.11 -18.34
CA ALA A 19 -8.83 -16.24 -17.59
C ALA A 19 -8.83 -17.45 -16.64
N ILE A 20 -9.99 -17.83 -16.09
CA ILE A 20 -10.12 -19.03 -15.25
C ILE A 20 -9.99 -20.29 -16.10
N LEU A 21 -10.62 -20.33 -17.28
CA LEU A 21 -10.59 -21.47 -18.19
C LEU A 21 -9.19 -21.76 -18.75
N THR A 22 -8.36 -20.72 -18.91
CA THR A 22 -7.00 -20.84 -19.45
C THR A 22 -5.92 -20.89 -18.37
N ALA A 23 -6.29 -20.84 -17.09
CA ALA A 23 -5.33 -20.88 -16.00
C ALA A 23 -4.67 -22.28 -15.92
N PRO A 24 -3.33 -22.36 -15.82
CA PRO A 24 -2.66 -23.64 -15.60
C PRO A 24 -3.00 -24.24 -14.24
N ASP A 25 -2.96 -25.56 -14.14
CA ASP A 25 -3.10 -26.27 -12.87
C ASP A 25 -2.09 -25.76 -11.81
N GLY A 26 -2.53 -25.72 -10.55
CA GLY A 26 -1.75 -25.18 -9.43
C GLY A 26 -1.90 -23.67 -9.18
N HIS A 27 -2.69 -22.95 -9.99
CA HIS A 27 -3.06 -21.55 -9.74
C HIS A 27 -4.28 -21.43 -8.82
N TYR A 28 -4.34 -20.32 -8.06
CA TYR A 28 -5.44 -20.03 -7.13
C TYR A 28 -6.29 -18.87 -7.62
N VAL A 29 -7.63 -19.00 -7.50
CA VAL A 29 -8.60 -17.92 -7.73
C VAL A 29 -9.17 -17.49 -6.38
N ALA A 30 -9.23 -16.18 -6.13
CA ALA A 30 -9.82 -15.60 -4.93
C ALA A 30 -10.89 -14.58 -5.30
N ILE A 31 -12.14 -14.84 -4.89
CA ILE A 31 -13.25 -13.90 -4.97
C ILE A 31 -13.47 -13.36 -3.57
N GLN A 32 -13.47 -12.03 -3.43
CA GLN A 32 -13.64 -11.36 -2.16
C GLN A 32 -14.53 -10.12 -2.36
N GLU A 33 -15.32 -9.79 -1.33
CA GLU A 33 -16.06 -8.54 -1.32
C GLU A 33 -15.11 -7.34 -1.35
N PRO A 34 -15.48 -6.22 -2.01
CA PRO A 34 -14.74 -4.97 -1.87
C PRO A 34 -14.87 -4.51 -0.41
N ASN A 35 -13.81 -4.67 0.38
CA ASN A 35 -13.75 -4.09 1.71
C ASN A 35 -13.12 -2.69 1.63
N ARG A 36 -13.52 -1.79 2.55
CA ARG A 36 -13.00 -0.41 2.64
C ARG A 36 -11.47 -0.37 2.75
N SER A 37 -10.88 -1.40 3.37
CA SER A 37 -9.42 -1.57 3.48
C SER A 37 -8.73 -1.75 2.12
N LEU A 38 -9.37 -2.37 1.12
CA LEU A 38 -8.79 -2.51 -0.24
C LEU A 38 -8.60 -1.16 -0.92
N ASN A 39 -9.56 -0.24 -0.79
CA ASN A 39 -9.44 1.11 -1.36
C ASN A 39 -8.34 1.91 -0.65
N GLN A 40 -8.27 1.83 0.68
CA GLN A 40 -7.21 2.48 1.45
C GLN A 40 -5.83 1.91 1.12
N ASN A 41 -5.71 0.59 0.98
CA ASN A 41 -4.46 -0.04 0.55
C ASN A 41 -4.05 0.42 -0.85
N ALA A 42 -4.99 0.48 -1.81
CA ALA A 42 -4.71 0.99 -3.14
C ALA A 42 -4.25 2.46 -3.11
N LYS A 43 -4.91 3.30 -2.31
CA LYS A 43 -4.50 4.70 -2.09
C LYS A 43 -3.11 4.81 -1.48
N LEU A 44 -2.80 4.04 -0.43
CA LEU A 44 -1.47 3.99 0.18
C LEU A 44 -0.39 3.65 -0.86
N HIS A 45 -0.63 2.62 -1.67
CA HIS A 45 0.29 2.20 -2.72
C HIS A 45 0.49 3.27 -3.80
N ALA A 46 -0.58 3.96 -4.22
CA ALA A 46 -0.49 5.07 -5.17
C ALA A 46 0.36 6.22 -4.61
N LEU A 47 0.10 6.66 -3.38
CA LEU A 47 0.88 7.73 -2.73
C LEU A 47 2.38 7.36 -2.62
N CYS A 48 2.69 6.12 -2.21
CA CYS A 48 4.07 5.65 -2.19
C CYS A 48 4.70 5.60 -3.60
N GLY A 49 3.91 5.27 -4.62
CA GLY A 49 4.31 5.29 -6.02
C GLY A 49 4.70 6.69 -6.49
N ASP A 50 3.86 7.68 -6.20
CA ASP A 50 4.11 9.08 -6.55
C ASP A 50 5.38 9.61 -5.89
N ILE A 51 5.58 9.32 -4.60
CA ILE A 51 6.81 9.68 -3.87
C ILE A 51 8.03 9.01 -4.50
N ALA A 52 7.95 7.70 -4.79
CA ALA A 52 9.06 6.96 -5.39
C ALA A 52 9.47 7.49 -6.76
N ALA A 53 8.51 7.99 -7.55
CA ALA A 53 8.79 8.56 -8.86
C ALA A 53 9.46 9.95 -8.78
N GLN A 54 9.21 10.70 -7.70
CA GLN A 54 9.56 12.12 -7.62
C GLN A 54 10.75 12.41 -6.69
N MET A 55 11.01 11.54 -5.70
CA MET A 55 11.96 11.84 -4.62
C MET A 55 13.13 10.85 -4.57
N LYS A 56 14.33 11.40 -4.38
CA LYS A 56 15.51 10.65 -3.93
C LYS A 56 15.65 10.79 -2.42
N TRP A 57 16.02 9.70 -1.75
CA TRP A 57 16.34 9.71 -0.33
C TRP A 57 17.83 9.51 -0.13
N MET A 58 18.50 10.47 0.54
CA MET A 58 19.95 10.44 0.78
C MET A 58 20.77 10.13 -0.50
N GLY A 59 20.40 10.77 -1.61
CA GLY A 59 21.06 10.60 -2.91
C GLY A 59 20.71 9.31 -3.66
N ARG A 60 19.85 8.44 -3.11
CA ARG A 60 19.45 7.17 -3.71
C ARG A 60 18.00 7.20 -4.18
N GLN A 61 17.74 6.58 -5.33
CA GLN A 61 16.37 6.26 -5.73
C GLN A 61 15.91 5.05 -4.94
N LEU A 62 14.73 5.14 -4.32
CA LEU A 62 14.13 4.06 -3.57
C LEU A 62 12.91 3.52 -4.32
N GLY A 63 12.66 2.21 -4.19
CA GLY A 63 11.45 1.61 -4.73
C GLY A 63 10.21 1.97 -3.89
N VAL A 64 9.03 1.71 -4.46
CA VAL A 64 7.74 1.96 -3.79
C VAL A 64 7.63 1.27 -2.43
N GLU A 65 8.05 0.00 -2.33
CA GLU A 65 8.00 -0.73 -1.06
C GLU A 65 9.03 -0.23 -0.04
N ASP A 66 10.14 0.37 -0.47
CA ASP A 66 11.14 0.94 0.44
C ASP A 66 10.68 2.28 0.98
N TRP A 67 10.10 3.14 0.13
CA TRP A 67 9.42 4.36 0.57
C TRP A 67 8.30 4.06 1.56
N LYS A 68 7.48 3.05 1.26
CA LYS A 68 6.43 2.58 2.18
C LYS A 68 7.01 2.18 3.54
N ARG A 69 8.15 1.49 3.60
CA ARG A 69 8.80 1.14 4.88
C ARG A 69 9.22 2.38 5.66
N LEU A 70 9.84 3.36 5.00
CA LEU A 70 10.28 4.61 5.63
C LEU A 70 9.11 5.43 6.18
N LEU A 71 8.04 5.57 5.38
CA LEU A 71 6.86 6.34 5.78
C LEU A 71 6.12 5.68 6.95
N VAL A 72 6.00 4.35 6.92
CA VAL A 72 5.41 3.58 8.02
C VAL A 72 6.28 3.68 9.29
N ASP A 73 7.62 3.65 9.15
CA ASP A 73 8.53 3.86 10.28
C ASP A 73 8.34 5.26 10.89
N SER A 74 8.26 6.32 10.08
CA SER A 74 7.99 7.69 10.55
C SER A 74 6.67 7.79 11.31
N TRP A 75 5.58 7.31 10.72
CA TRP A 75 4.25 7.33 11.33
C TRP A 75 4.21 6.53 12.64
N MET A 76 4.90 5.40 12.72
CA MET A 76 4.99 4.63 13.96
C MET A 76 5.75 5.35 15.07
N ARG A 77 6.77 6.14 14.72
CA ARG A 77 7.48 6.98 15.69
C ARG A 77 6.58 8.11 16.17
N GLU A 78 5.84 8.75 15.27
CA GLU A 78 4.85 9.79 15.60
C GLU A 78 3.75 9.27 16.53
N THR A 79 3.33 8.00 16.34
CA THR A 79 2.26 7.37 17.12
C THR A 79 2.75 6.57 18.33
N ASN A 80 4.06 6.59 18.65
CA ASN A 80 4.68 5.81 19.74
C ASN A 80 4.42 4.29 19.64
N ARG A 81 4.33 3.75 18.42
CA ARG A 81 4.11 2.31 18.15
C ARG A 81 5.36 1.59 17.65
N MET A 82 6.48 2.30 17.50
CA MET A 82 7.73 1.73 17.03
C MET A 82 8.36 0.79 18.07
N GLN A 83 8.77 -0.40 17.64
CA GLN A 83 9.56 -1.33 18.44
C GLN A 83 10.89 -1.58 17.75
N LEU A 84 12.00 -1.20 18.39
CA LEU A 84 13.35 -1.49 17.92
C LEU A 84 13.96 -2.54 18.84
N VAL A 85 14.45 -3.63 18.26
CA VAL A 85 15.14 -4.69 19.00
C VAL A 85 16.53 -4.93 18.43
N PRO A 86 17.48 -5.47 19.20
CA PRO A 86 18.74 -5.95 18.66
C PRO A 86 18.50 -7.01 17.57
N SER A 87 19.27 -6.91 16.50
CA SER A 87 19.40 -7.97 15.50
C SER A 87 19.91 -9.28 16.12
N LEU A 88 19.63 -10.40 15.46
CA LEU A 88 19.97 -11.73 15.97
C LEU A 88 21.48 -11.94 16.16
N ASP A 89 22.32 -11.23 15.39
CA ASP A 89 23.78 -11.26 15.53
C ASP A 89 24.32 -10.18 16.48
N GLY A 90 23.44 -9.34 17.03
CA GLY A 90 23.79 -8.24 17.94
C GLY A 90 24.52 -7.07 17.27
N LYS A 91 24.69 -7.04 15.95
CA LYS A 91 25.51 -6.03 15.26
C LYS A 91 24.72 -4.83 14.76
N GLY A 92 23.41 -4.87 14.89
CA GLY A 92 22.52 -3.80 14.49
C GLY A 92 21.16 -3.87 15.18
N VAL A 93 20.21 -3.08 14.66
CA VAL A 93 18.84 -2.99 15.15
C VAL A 93 17.85 -3.42 14.08
N VAL A 94 16.75 -4.00 14.51
CA VAL A 94 15.63 -4.40 13.67
C VAL A 94 14.38 -3.69 14.17
N ALA A 95 13.68 -3.02 13.26
CA ALA A 95 12.35 -2.48 13.54
C ALA A 95 11.31 -3.61 13.45
N LEU A 96 10.77 -4.01 14.59
CA LEU A 96 9.60 -4.90 14.70
C LEU A 96 8.32 -4.06 14.71
N GLY A 97 8.10 -3.30 13.64
CA GLY A 97 6.91 -2.48 13.47
C GLY A 97 5.66 -3.30 13.09
N GLN A 98 4.49 -2.73 13.37
CA GLN A 98 3.21 -3.28 12.96
C GLN A 98 3.06 -3.27 11.43
N GLN A 99 2.94 -4.44 10.81
CA GLN A 99 2.84 -4.47 9.35
C GLN A 99 1.55 -3.79 8.88
N THR A 100 1.61 -3.01 7.79
CA THR A 100 0.43 -2.30 7.22
C THR A 100 -0.75 -3.23 6.96
N ARG A 101 -0.49 -4.51 6.66
CA ARG A 101 -1.53 -5.56 6.51
C ARG A 101 -2.35 -5.86 7.76
N ALA A 102 -1.84 -5.49 8.95
CA ALA A 102 -2.48 -5.70 10.24
C ALA A 102 -3.11 -4.41 10.80
N LEU A 103 -2.98 -3.28 10.09
CA LEU A 103 -3.59 -2.02 10.50
C LEU A 103 -5.10 -2.08 10.31
N GLY A 104 -5.83 -1.57 11.32
CA GLY A 104 -7.26 -1.31 11.18
C GLY A 104 -7.55 -0.17 10.21
N VAL A 105 -8.81 -0.03 9.81
CA VAL A 105 -9.27 1.02 8.87
C VAL A 105 -8.92 2.43 9.35
N LYS A 106 -9.00 2.67 10.67
CA LYS A 106 -8.67 3.97 11.28
C LYS A 106 -7.18 4.26 11.20
N ASP A 107 -6.35 3.34 11.67
CA ASP A 107 -4.89 3.49 11.63
C ASP A 107 -4.36 3.65 10.20
N MET A 108 -4.98 2.95 9.24
CA MET A 108 -4.64 3.12 7.81
C MET A 108 -5.02 4.51 7.29
N ALA A 109 -6.14 5.07 7.74
CA ALA A 109 -6.51 6.45 7.39
C ALA A 109 -5.52 7.46 7.98
N ASP A 110 -5.15 7.30 9.25
CA ASP A 110 -4.18 8.15 9.94
C ASP A 110 -2.79 8.07 9.26
N LEU A 111 -2.37 6.86 8.83
CA LEU A 111 -1.14 6.67 8.07
C LEU A 111 -1.19 7.39 6.71
N ILE A 112 -2.30 7.29 5.99
CA ILE A 112 -2.48 7.98 4.70
C ILE A 112 -2.37 9.50 4.88
N GLU A 113 -2.99 10.05 5.94
CA GLU A 113 -2.90 11.49 6.25
C GLU A 113 -1.46 11.93 6.55
N SER A 114 -0.73 11.17 7.38
CA SER A 114 0.70 11.43 7.66
C SER A 114 1.54 11.43 6.36
N ILE A 115 1.29 10.49 5.44
CA ILE A 115 1.97 10.44 4.14
C ILE A 115 1.62 11.64 3.25
N GLN A 116 0.36 12.05 3.24
CA GLN A 116 -0.07 13.23 2.48
C GLN A 116 0.57 14.50 3.03
N ALA A 117 0.67 14.64 4.35
CA ALA A 117 1.37 15.75 4.99
C ALA A 117 2.87 15.75 4.63
N PHE A 118 3.53 14.58 4.69
CA PHE A 118 4.92 14.43 4.26
C PHE A 118 5.11 14.85 2.79
N GLY A 119 4.25 14.39 1.88
CA GLY A 119 4.35 14.77 0.48
C GLY A 119 4.07 16.25 0.24
N ALA A 120 3.14 16.87 0.97
CA ALA A 120 2.91 18.32 0.90
C ALA A 120 4.15 19.12 1.34
N MET A 121 4.81 18.72 2.42
CA MET A 121 6.06 19.34 2.88
C MET A 121 7.20 19.21 1.85
N ASN A 122 7.18 18.15 1.04
CA ASN A 122 8.19 17.86 0.02
C ASN A 122 7.73 18.22 -1.40
N SER A 123 6.61 18.94 -1.55
CA SER A 123 6.06 19.37 -2.85
C SER A 123 5.77 18.23 -3.83
N VAL A 124 5.44 17.03 -3.33
CA VAL A 124 5.04 15.87 -4.13
C VAL A 124 3.72 16.17 -4.83
N GLN A 125 3.70 15.95 -6.15
CA GLN A 125 2.48 16.05 -6.93
C GLN A 125 1.78 14.70 -6.92
N TRP A 126 0.56 14.66 -6.40
CA TRP A 126 -0.23 13.43 -6.37
C TRP A 126 -0.83 13.17 -7.74
N SER A 127 -0.72 11.94 -8.21
CA SER A 127 -1.52 11.51 -9.35
C SER A 127 -3.00 11.50 -8.94
N ASP A 128 -3.88 11.98 -9.83
CA ASP A 128 -5.31 12.04 -9.55
C ASP A 128 -5.84 10.68 -9.08
N GLU A 129 -6.75 10.77 -8.12
CA GLU A 129 -7.27 9.70 -7.27
C GLU A 129 -7.52 8.39 -8.04
N PRO A 130 -7.11 7.21 -7.54
CA PRO A 130 -7.46 5.95 -8.18
C PRO A 130 -8.98 5.89 -8.29
N HIS A 131 -9.52 5.91 -9.51
CA HIS A 131 -10.96 5.98 -9.81
C HIS A 131 -11.81 5.27 -8.75
N ILE A 132 -12.39 6.05 -7.85
CA ILE A 132 -13.36 5.60 -6.87
C ILE A 132 -14.74 5.88 -7.48
N PRO A 133 -15.47 4.86 -8.00
CA PRO A 133 -16.78 5.12 -8.57
C PRO A 133 -17.76 5.58 -7.48
N GLY A 134 -18.67 6.50 -7.82
CA GLY A 134 -19.49 7.33 -6.91
C GLY A 134 -20.48 6.66 -5.96
N TRP A 135 -20.32 5.38 -5.65
CA TRP A 135 -21.12 4.64 -4.64
C TRP A 135 -20.36 4.47 -3.31
N VAL A 136 -19.26 5.21 -3.11
CA VAL A 136 -18.44 5.26 -1.87
C VAL A 136 -18.81 6.49 -1.01
N GLN A 137 -20.06 6.90 -1.05
CA GLN A 137 -20.66 7.75 -0.02
C GLN A 137 -21.88 7.03 0.56
N GLN A 138 -21.66 6.29 1.64
CA GLN A 138 -22.61 6.07 2.72
C GLN A 138 -21.83 5.94 4.03
#